data_AF-A0A0W1R2N1-F1
#
_entry.id   AF-A0A0W1R2N1-F1
#
_cell.length_a   1.000
_cell.length_b   1.000
_cell.length_c   1.000
_cell.angle_alpha   90.00
_cell.angle_beta   90.00
_cell.angle_gamma   90.00
#
_symmetry.space_group_name_H-M   'P 1'
#
loop_
_entity.id
_entity.type
_entity.pdbx_description
1 polymer ?
#
loop_
_entity_poly.entity_id
_entity_poly.type
_entity_poly.pdbx_seq_one_letter_code
_entity_poly.pdbx_strand_id
1 'polypeptide(L)'
;MVFAAGVHKLLDPLAWTVYVVDWLAPLLVVSPVVFMLVNGVLEIGFGAALVADRFTAIASAVAAVSLTATCLYLSLVFVLEGGLFGDVLARDVGLAGLAWAVLVDALSRPSRTG
;
A
#
# COMPACT_ATOMS: atom_id res chain seq x y z
N MET A 1 -2.40 2.32 -9.68
CA MET A 1 -2.69 2.86 -8.32
C MET A 1 -1.42 2.98 -7.49
N VAL A 2 -0.72 1.89 -7.15
CA VAL A 2 0.51 1.92 -6.32
C VAL A 2 1.55 2.94 -6.83
N PHE A 3 1.83 2.95 -8.14
CA PHE A 3 2.74 3.95 -8.74
C PHE A 3 2.33 5.40 -8.45
N ALA A 4 1.07 5.74 -8.69
CA ALA A 4 0.56 7.10 -8.51
C ALA A 4 0.52 7.50 -7.02
N ALA A 5 0.20 6.56 -6.12
CA ALA A 5 0.27 6.77 -4.69
C ALA A 5 1.71 7.11 -4.25
N GLY A 6 2.70 6.39 -4.79
CA GLY A 6 4.10 6.63 -4.50
C GLY A 6 4.56 8.02 -4.97
N VAL A 7 4.19 8.41 -6.19
CA VAL A 7 4.44 9.78 -6.70
C VAL A 7 3.80 10.83 -5.81
N HIS A 8 2.54 10.63 -5.40
CA HIS A 8 1.86 11.58 -4.52
C HIS A 8 2.54 11.71 -3.16
N LYS A 9 3.04 10.62 -2.56
CA LYS A 9 3.81 10.66 -1.32
C LYS A 9 5.11 11.46 -1.42
N LEU A 10 5.74 11.47 -2.61
CA LEU A 10 6.95 12.29 -2.83
C LEU A 10 6.64 13.77 -3.06
N LEU A 11 5.49 14.08 -3.67
CA LEU A 11 5.06 15.46 -3.96
C LEU A 11 4.40 16.14 -2.76
N ASP A 12 3.58 15.41 -2.01
CA ASP A 12 2.86 15.88 -0.83
C ASP A 12 2.83 14.77 0.25
N PRO A 13 3.94 14.59 1.00
CA PRO A 13 3.98 13.60 2.08
C PRO A 13 3.01 13.93 3.22
N LEU A 14 2.67 15.20 3.42
CA LEU A 14 1.83 15.64 4.54
C LEU A 14 0.38 15.18 4.39
N ALA A 15 -0.12 15.09 3.14
CA ALA A 15 -1.42 14.48 2.85
C ALA A 15 -1.54 13.01 3.28
N TRP A 16 -0.42 12.34 3.61
CA TRP A 16 -0.40 10.95 4.07
C TRP A 16 -0.04 10.83 5.55
N THR A 17 0.74 11.76 6.12
CA THR A 17 1.06 11.72 7.55
C THR A 17 -0.16 11.90 8.44
N VAL A 18 -1.25 12.49 7.92
CA VAL A 18 -2.54 12.58 8.62
C VAL A 18 -3.10 11.23 9.05
N TYR A 19 -2.70 10.14 8.38
CA TYR A 19 -3.12 8.79 8.74
C TYR A 19 -2.34 8.22 9.91
N VAL A 20 -1.30 8.88 10.41
CA VAL A 20 -0.54 8.44 11.59
C VAL A 20 -1.17 9.06 12.84
N VAL A 21 -1.88 8.24 13.61
CA VAL A 21 -2.53 8.65 14.87
C VAL A 21 -1.54 8.66 16.04
N ASP A 22 -1.93 9.32 17.13
CA ASP A 22 -1.03 9.64 18.26
C ASP A 22 -0.38 8.41 18.91
N TRP A 23 -1.11 7.29 19.00
CA TRP A 23 -0.56 6.05 19.58
C TRP A 23 0.35 5.29 18.61
N LEU A 24 0.24 5.51 17.29
CA LEU A 24 1.14 4.92 16.30
C LEU A 24 2.44 5.72 16.19
N ALA A 25 2.35 7.06 16.29
CA ALA A 25 3.49 7.96 16.16
C ALA A 25 4.75 7.54 16.95
N PRO A 26 4.68 7.17 18.25
CA PRO A 26 5.86 6.77 19.02
C PRO A 26 6.41 5.38 18.64
N LEU A 27 5.67 4.56 17.90
CA LEU A 27 6.09 3.22 17.45
C LEU A 27 6.89 3.27 16.14
N LEU A 28 6.86 4.40 15.43
CA LEU A 28 7.63 4.56 14.20
C LEU A 28 9.11 4.79 14.52
N VAL A 29 9.99 4.01 13.87
CA VAL A 29 11.45 4.12 14.00
C VAL A 29 11.98 5.43 13.42
N VAL A 30 11.24 6.01 12.47
CA VAL A 30 11.56 7.27 11.78
C VAL A 30 10.35 8.21 11.86
N SER A 31 10.55 9.49 11.56
CA SER A 31 9.42 10.44 11.53
C SER A 31 8.38 10.03 10.48
N PRO A 32 7.09 10.38 10.67
CA PRO A 32 6.03 10.09 9.70
C PRO A 32 6.36 10.54 8.28
N VAL A 33 6.96 11.72 8.12
CA VAL A 33 7.37 12.24 6.80
C VAL A 33 8.42 11.36 6.15
N VAL A 34 9.47 10.96 6.88
CA VAL A 34 10.51 10.07 6.36
C VAL A 34 9.91 8.72 5.96
N PHE A 35 9.00 8.19 6.79
CA PHE A 35 8.28 6.97 6.47
C PHE A 35 7.48 7.09 5.16
N MET A 36 6.77 8.21 4.94
CA MET A 36 6.03 8.44 3.68
C MET A 36 6.95 8.55 2.47
N LEU A 37 8.10 9.23 2.59
CA LEU A 37 9.05 9.36 1.50
C LEU A 37 9.69 8.01 1.11
N VAL A 38 10.09 7.20 2.10
CA VAL A 38 10.65 5.86 1.85
C VAL A 38 9.61 4.98 1.16
N ASN A 39 8.36 4.96 1.66
CA ASN A 39 7.28 4.24 0.99
C ASN A 39 7.01 4.78 -0.41
N GLY A 40 7.07 6.10 -0.61
CA GLY A 40 6.89 6.73 -1.91
C GLY A 40 7.86 6.20 -2.97
N VAL A 41 9.16 6.10 -2.63
CA VAL A 41 10.18 5.53 -3.53
C VAL A 41 9.89 4.05 -3.83
N LEU A 42 9.55 3.26 -2.81
CA LEU A 42 9.26 1.83 -2.98
C LEU A 42 8.02 1.61 -3.84
N GLU A 43 6.95 2.35 -3.59
CA GLU A 43 5.69 2.28 -4.33
C GLU A 43 5.85 2.67 -5.80
N ILE A 44 6.71 3.65 -6.10
CA ILE A 44 7.08 3.95 -7.49
C ILE A 44 7.79 2.74 -8.13
N GLY A 45 8.74 2.13 -7.43
CA GLY A 45 9.47 0.95 -7.93
C GLY A 45 8.54 -0.23 -8.24
N PHE A 46 7.75 -0.68 -7.26
CA PHE A 46 6.80 -1.78 -7.45
C PHE A 46 5.68 -1.41 -8.43
N GLY A 47 5.19 -0.17 -8.37
CA GLY A 47 4.18 0.33 -9.28
C GLY A 47 4.66 0.37 -10.73
N ALA A 48 5.90 0.77 -10.98
CA ALA A 48 6.50 0.77 -12.31
C ALA A 48 6.69 -0.65 -12.84
N ALA A 49 7.09 -1.59 -11.98
CA ALA A 49 7.18 -3.00 -12.32
C ALA A 49 5.81 -3.55 -12.78
N LEU A 50 4.74 -3.25 -12.05
CA LEU A 50 3.37 -3.62 -12.43
C LEU A 50 2.91 -2.95 -13.74
N VAL A 51 3.17 -1.66 -13.93
CA VAL A 51 2.81 -0.94 -15.17
C VAL A 51 3.55 -1.50 -16.38
N ALA A 52 4.80 -1.92 -16.20
CA ALA A 52 5.61 -2.54 -17.25
C ALA A 52 5.33 -4.04 -17.46
N ASP A 53 4.43 -4.64 -16.68
CA ASP A 53 4.19 -6.09 -16.61
C ASP A 53 5.49 -6.91 -16.42
N ARG A 54 6.37 -6.40 -15.54
CA ARG A 54 7.64 -7.04 -15.17
C ARG A 54 7.61 -7.36 -13.69
N PHE A 55 8.08 -8.55 -13.33
CA PHE A 55 8.10 -9.00 -11.93
C PHE A 55 6.71 -8.95 -11.25
N THR A 56 5.65 -9.13 -12.04
CA THR A 56 4.24 -8.92 -11.62
C THR A 56 3.89 -9.73 -10.37
N ALA A 57 4.33 -10.99 -10.26
CA ALA A 57 4.11 -11.80 -9.06
C ALA A 57 4.72 -11.19 -7.80
N ILE A 58 5.98 -10.74 -7.84
CA ILE A 58 6.65 -10.15 -6.67
C ILE A 58 6.03 -8.80 -6.35
N ALA A 59 5.82 -7.93 -7.35
CA ALA A 59 5.30 -6.60 -7.13
C ALA A 59 3.85 -6.62 -6.62
N SER A 60 3.01 -7.53 -7.13
CA SER A 60 1.65 -7.73 -6.63
C SER A 60 1.62 -8.36 -5.25
N ALA A 61 2.53 -9.28 -4.92
CA ALA A 61 2.65 -9.82 -3.57
C ALA A 61 2.99 -8.73 -2.54
N VAL A 62 3.96 -7.87 -2.84
CA VAL A 62 4.31 -6.74 -1.96
C VAL A 62 3.12 -5.80 -1.80
N ALA A 63 2.45 -5.44 -2.91
CA ALA A 63 1.26 -4.60 -2.85
C ALA A 63 0.13 -5.23 -2.03
N ALA A 64 -0.13 -6.51 -2.21
CA ALA A 64 -1.21 -7.24 -1.53
C ALA A 64 -0.96 -7.34 -0.02
N VAL A 65 0.25 -7.72 0.39
CA VAL A 65 0.62 -7.80 1.81
C VAL A 65 0.63 -6.42 2.45
N SER A 66 1.23 -5.43 1.80
CA SER A 66 1.30 -4.05 2.31
C SER A 66 -0.10 -3.46 2.51
N LEU A 67 -0.97 -3.54 1.49
CA LEU A 67 -2.35 -3.03 1.59
C LEU A 67 -3.18 -3.79 2.62
N THR A 68 -2.95 -5.10 2.79
CA THR A 68 -3.62 -5.86 3.84
C THR A 68 -3.21 -5.34 5.22
N ALA A 69 -1.92 -5.09 5.45
CA ALA A 69 -1.44 -4.48 6.69
C ALA A 69 -2.03 -3.08 6.91
N THR A 70 -2.12 -2.26 5.85
CA THR A 70 -2.79 -0.95 5.90
C THR A 70 -4.27 -1.09 6.25
N CYS A 71 -5.00 -2.03 5.67
CA CYS A 71 -6.40 -2.28 5.99
C CYS A 71 -6.59 -2.71 7.45
N LEU A 72 -5.70 -3.57 7.98
CA LEU A 72 -5.75 -3.98 9.39
C LEU A 72 -5.50 -2.78 10.30
N TYR A 73 -4.51 -1.96 10.00
CA TYR A 73 -4.24 -0.71 10.72
C TYR A 73 -5.45 0.23 10.69
N LEU A 74 -6.00 0.52 9.51
CA LEU A 74 -7.16 1.39 9.36
C LEU A 74 -8.41 0.82 10.03
N SER A 75 -8.55 -0.50 10.11
CA SER A 75 -9.63 -1.15 10.87
C SER A 75 -9.47 -0.90 12.37
N LEU A 76 -8.24 -0.97 12.90
CA LEU A 76 -7.98 -0.61 14.29
C LEU A 76 -8.29 0.86 14.55
N VAL A 77 -7.84 1.76 13.68
CA VAL A 77 -8.14 3.20 13.78
C VAL A 77 -9.65 3.44 13.73
N PHE A 78 -10.37 2.81 12.79
CA PHE A 78 -11.81 2.95 12.66
C PHE A 78 -12.53 2.54 13.96
N VAL A 79 -12.10 1.44 14.59
CA VAL A 79 -12.71 0.95 15.84
C VAL A 79 -12.34 1.82 17.05
N LEU A 80 -11.09 2.23 17.16
CA LEU A 80 -10.56 2.93 18.34
C LEU A 80 -10.84 4.44 18.33
N GLU A 81 -10.90 5.06 17.14
CA GLU A 81 -11.05 6.50 16.94
C GLU A 81 -12.45 6.90 16.42
N GLY A 82 -13.48 6.10 16.74
CA GLY A 82 -14.87 6.47 16.50
C GLY A 82 -15.30 6.55 15.04
N GLY A 83 -14.74 5.70 14.18
CA GLY A 83 -15.09 5.61 12.75
C GLY A 83 -14.18 6.39 11.80
N LEU A 84 -13.05 6.91 12.30
CA LEU A 84 -12.09 7.67 11.51
C LEU A 84 -11.58 6.87 10.29
N PHE A 85 -11.43 7.54 9.15
CA PHE A 85 -10.93 6.99 7.88
C PHE A 85 -11.72 5.82 7.27
N GLY A 86 -13.00 5.65 7.61
CA GLY A 86 -13.83 4.55 7.07
C GLY A 86 -13.95 4.54 5.54
N ASP A 87 -13.94 5.71 4.91
CA ASP A 87 -13.93 5.88 3.46
C ASP A 87 -12.61 5.37 2.83
N VAL A 88 -11.48 5.70 3.45
CA VAL A 88 -10.14 5.24 3.05
C VAL A 88 -10.03 3.73 3.22
N LEU A 89 -10.53 3.18 4.34
CA LEU A 89 -10.55 1.74 4.59
C LEU A 89 -11.36 1.00 3.51
N ALA A 90 -12.56 1.47 3.20
CA ALA A 90 -13.42 0.85 2.18
C ALA A 90 -12.74 0.81 0.81
N ARG A 91 -12.07 1.91 0.42
CA ARG A 91 -11.27 1.98 -0.80
C ARG A 91 -10.13 0.96 -0.77
N ASP A 92 -9.35 0.94 0.31
CA ASP A 92 -8.13 0.14 0.41
C ASP A 92 -8.42 -1.36 0.47
N VAL A 93 -9.55 -1.78 1.04
CA VAL A 93 -10.01 -3.19 0.98
C VAL A 93 -10.21 -3.65 -0.46
N GLY A 94 -10.85 -2.82 -1.30
CA GLY A 94 -11.02 -3.12 -2.72
C GLY A 94 -9.67 -3.23 -3.46
N LEU A 95 -8.74 -2.34 -3.13
CA LEU A 95 -7.40 -2.34 -3.73
C LEU A 95 -6.55 -3.53 -3.26
N ALA A 96 -6.66 -3.92 -1.98
CA ALA A 96 -6.03 -5.13 -1.44
C ALA A 96 -6.56 -6.37 -2.16
N GLY A 97 -7.89 -6.48 -2.32
CA GLY A 97 -8.51 -7.57 -3.08
C GLY A 97 -8.02 -7.65 -4.52
N LEU A 98 -7.91 -6.51 -5.21
CA LEU A 98 -7.36 -6.45 -6.57
C LEU A 98 -5.89 -6.90 -6.61
N ALA A 99 -5.06 -6.47 -5.66
CA ALA A 99 -3.66 -6.88 -5.59
C ALA A 99 -3.52 -8.40 -5.36
N TRP A 100 -4.33 -8.98 -4.48
CA TRP A 100 -4.39 -10.44 -4.29
C TRP A 100 -4.86 -11.17 -5.56
N ALA A 101 -5.86 -10.65 -6.25
CA ALA A 101 -6.35 -11.24 -7.51
C ALA A 101 -5.25 -11.25 -8.60
N VAL A 102 -4.52 -10.14 -8.75
CA VAL A 102 -3.38 -10.06 -9.67
C VAL A 102 -2.27 -11.04 -9.29
N LEU A 103 -1.99 -11.19 -7.99
CA LEU A 103 -1.01 -12.17 -7.51
C LEU A 103 -1.43 -13.60 -7.87
N VAL A 104 -2.68 -13.96 -7.58
CA VAL A 104 -3.21 -15.30 -7.88
C VAL A 104 -3.17 -15.59 -9.39
N ASP A 105 -3.56 -14.62 -10.23
CA ASP A 105 -3.42 -14.75 -11.68
C ASP A 105 -1.96 -14.97 -12.09
N ALA A 106 -1.04 -14.13 -11.60
CA ALA A 106 0.37 -14.20 -11.94
C ALA A 106 1.01 -15.54 -11.54
N LEU A 107 0.60 -16.13 -10.40
CA LEU A 107 1.06 -17.43 -9.94
C LEU A 107 0.41 -18.61 -10.68
N SER A 108 -0.80 -18.41 -11.21
CA SER A 108 -1.54 -19.46 -11.93
C SER A 108 -1.14 -19.58 -13.40
N ARG A 109 -0.42 -18.60 -13.95
CA ARG A 109 0.10 -18.67 -15.32
C ARG A 109 1.09 -19.84 -15.43
N PRO A 110 0.85 -20.82 -16.32
CA PRO A 110 1.83 -21.85 -16.60
C PRO A 110 3.12 -21.18 -17.05
N SER A 111 4.23 -21.56 -16.44
CA SER A 111 5.55 -21.22 -16.96
C SER A 111 5.60 -21.71 -18.41
N ARG A 112 5.46 -20.79 -19.37
CA ARG A 112 5.89 -21.05 -20.74
C ARG A 112 7.40 -21.26 -20.66
N THR A 113 7.80 -22.51 -20.47
CA THR A 113 9.10 -22.99 -20.90
C THR A 113 9.18 -22.67 -22.39
N GLY A 114 9.91 -21.61 -22.71
CA GLY A 114 10.37 -21.33 -24.07
C GLY A 114 11.44 -22.33 -24.46
#